data_AF-A0A8T2QKM7-F1
#
_entry.id   AF-A0A8T2QKM7-F1
#
_cell.length_a   1.000
_cell.length_b   1.000
_cell.length_c   1.000
_cell.angle_alpha   90.00
_cell.angle_beta   90.00
_cell.angle_gamma   90.00
#
_symmetry.space_group_name_H-M   'P 1'
#
loop_
_entity.id
_entity.type
_entity.pdbx_description
1 polymer ?
#
loop_
_entity_poly.entity_id
_entity_poly.type
_entity_poly.pdbx_seq_one_letter_code
_entity_poly.pdbx_strand_id
1 'polypeptide(L)'
;MENFHSHPIPVHKPYPNTQTAADVLVEVLLGAQDLSSQLSHALEQALSRRPDVEKVDLLRRSVLLGTQLKNAASRLWREYDTSCNSINWPLSHDLTIKIFSQVGIYSLSQAAASCNLFKKVAMESACYREIDLTDQNLRVNNSTVAKLIKRAGQCLRSLKLGSPTNGNKEDHATCPFDSAWTAVSGNIFLTKSCLEPLFVSGGAVGLLLQTLHLQNIVELDSRNVCKAIAACPGLMDLQIIGLHINERKVLRSVSMFCHKLTHLCLESPRPDFSSSWLSYSMRTVSCSELVNGCPNISSLSLRGFKLPDQKVKLLLKGLRHLSEADFSGADMLTGLFLRDLASSSGQKLRSLKLCDCSHLRAVISK
;
A
#
# COMPACT_ATOMS: atom_id res chain seq x y z
N MET A 1 -30.62 8.87 33.05
CA MET A 1 -30.51 8.02 34.27
C MET A 1 -30.82 6.60 33.83
N GLU A 2 -29.80 5.89 33.35
CA GLU A 2 -29.88 4.46 33.06
C GLU A 2 -28.65 3.82 33.70
N ASN A 3 -28.92 2.80 34.50
CA ASN A 3 -28.01 2.18 35.44
C ASN A 3 -26.94 1.36 34.70
N PHE A 4 -25.70 1.81 34.74
CA PHE A 4 -24.56 0.95 34.41
C PHE A 4 -24.32 0.00 35.58
N HIS A 5 -24.81 -1.23 35.43
CA HIS A 5 -24.36 -2.35 36.23
C HIS A 5 -22.86 -2.56 35.99
N SER A 6 -22.09 -2.31 37.04
CA SER A 6 -20.72 -2.77 37.21
C SER A 6 -20.69 -4.29 37.03
N HIS A 7 -20.20 -4.75 35.88
CA HIS A 7 -19.87 -6.15 35.71
C HIS A 7 -18.75 -6.53 36.68
N PRO A 8 -18.93 -7.58 37.49
CA PRO A 8 -17.95 -8.00 38.46
C PRO A 8 -16.69 -8.49 37.74
N ILE A 9 -15.55 -8.14 38.34
CA ILE A 9 -14.22 -8.70 38.10
C ILE A 9 -14.36 -10.21 37.83
N PRO A 10 -13.71 -10.78 36.80
CA PRO A 10 -13.60 -12.22 36.69
C PRO A 10 -12.82 -12.70 37.92
N VAL A 11 -13.55 -13.17 38.93
CA VAL A 11 -13.00 -13.98 40.00
C VAL A 11 -12.41 -15.20 39.31
N HIS A 12 -11.09 -15.24 39.20
CA HIS A 12 -10.39 -16.44 38.78
C HIS A 12 -10.84 -17.55 39.73
N LYS A 13 -11.61 -18.51 39.19
CA LYS A 13 -11.95 -19.75 39.87
C LYS A 13 -10.63 -20.40 40.32
N PRO A 14 -10.53 -20.91 41.56
CA PRO A 14 -9.36 -21.65 41.99
C PRO A 14 -9.20 -22.86 41.06
N TYR A 15 -8.14 -22.86 40.26
CA TYR A 15 -7.72 -24.05 39.55
C TYR A 15 -7.35 -25.12 40.58
N PRO A 16 -7.63 -26.41 40.32
CA PRO A 16 -7.15 -27.47 41.20
C PRO A 16 -5.62 -27.39 41.33
N ASN A 17 -5.15 -27.27 42.57
CA ASN A 17 -3.74 -27.17 42.94
C ASN A 17 -3.00 -28.46 42.54
N THR A 18 -2.43 -28.48 41.34
CA THR A 18 -1.31 -29.37 41.02
C THR A 18 -0.08 -28.51 40.85
N GLN A 19 0.47 -28.05 41.98
CA GLN A 19 1.71 -27.30 42.02
C GLN A 19 2.83 -28.24 41.59
N THR A 20 3.49 -27.93 40.48
CA THR A 20 4.54 -28.78 39.93
C THR A 20 5.82 -28.60 40.74
N ALA A 21 6.70 -29.62 40.76
CA ALA A 21 8.00 -29.52 41.43
C ALA A 21 8.85 -28.34 40.89
N ALA A 22 8.61 -27.93 39.64
CA ALA A 22 9.25 -26.77 39.04
C ALA A 22 8.77 -25.45 39.66
N ASP A 23 7.48 -25.32 40.01
CA ASP A 23 6.93 -24.11 40.63
C ASP A 23 7.57 -23.85 41.99
N VAL A 24 7.69 -24.90 42.81
CA VAL A 24 8.32 -24.83 44.13
C VAL A 24 9.81 -24.48 44.01
N LEU A 25 10.53 -25.07 43.05
CA LEU A 25 11.94 -24.75 42.81
C LEU A 25 12.14 -23.29 42.42
N VAL A 26 11.29 -22.74 41.56
CA VAL A 26 11.37 -21.35 41.13
C VAL A 26 11.12 -20.40 42.31
N GLU A 27 10.08 -20.64 43.11
CA GLU A 27 9.78 -19.83 44.31
C GLU A 27 10.91 -19.86 45.33
N VAL A 28 11.50 -21.04 45.59
CA VAL A 28 12.63 -21.19 46.51
C VAL A 28 13.86 -20.43 46.00
N LEU A 29 14.17 -20.53 44.70
CA LEU A 29 15.30 -19.80 44.11
C LEU A 29 15.08 -18.29 44.16
N LEU A 30 13.87 -17.81 43.88
CA LEU A 30 13.56 -16.38 43.89
C LEU A 30 13.51 -15.78 45.31
N GLY A 31 13.17 -16.59 46.32
CA GLY A 31 13.13 -16.19 47.73
C GLY A 31 14.47 -16.23 48.47
N ALA A 32 15.53 -16.77 47.85
CA ALA A 32 16.84 -16.91 48.50
C ALA A 32 17.60 -15.58 48.58
N GLN A 33 18.15 -15.27 49.75
CA GLN A 33 19.13 -14.20 49.91
C GLN A 33 20.48 -14.65 49.35
N ASP A 34 21.15 -13.77 48.60
CA ASP A 34 22.46 -14.03 47.96
C ASP A 34 22.48 -15.28 47.05
N LEU A 35 21.44 -15.42 46.23
CA LEU A 35 21.25 -16.54 45.28
C LEU A 35 22.48 -16.79 44.38
N SER A 36 23.25 -15.76 44.03
CA SER A 36 24.40 -15.87 43.13
C SER A 36 25.55 -16.69 43.73
N SER A 37 25.85 -16.50 45.02
CA SER A 37 26.91 -17.25 45.70
C SER A 37 26.48 -18.70 45.95
N GLN A 38 25.22 -18.90 46.32
CA GLN A 38 24.63 -20.23 46.55
C GLN A 38 24.55 -21.07 45.29
N LEU A 39 24.12 -20.48 44.16
CA LEU A 39 24.10 -21.17 42.86
C LEU A 39 25.51 -21.54 42.39
N SER A 40 26.48 -20.62 42.55
CA SER A 40 27.88 -20.88 42.19
C SER A 40 28.45 -22.04 43.01
N HIS A 41 28.30 -22.01 44.33
CA HIS A 41 28.75 -23.08 45.22
C HIS A 41 28.06 -24.42 44.93
N ALA A 42 26.75 -24.42 44.67
CA ALA A 42 26.01 -25.62 44.30
C ALA A 42 26.48 -26.20 42.95
N LEU A 43 26.79 -25.36 41.97
CA LEU A 43 27.34 -25.78 40.68
C LEU A 43 28.73 -26.39 40.85
N GLU A 44 29.60 -25.74 41.60
CA GLU A 44 30.96 -26.23 41.92
C GLU A 44 30.90 -27.58 42.66
N GLN A 45 29.97 -27.73 43.61
CA GLN A 45 29.76 -28.99 44.32
C GLN A 45 29.18 -30.08 43.41
N ALA A 46 28.33 -29.73 42.45
CA ALA A 46 27.81 -30.68 41.46
C ALA A 46 28.88 -31.10 40.45
N LEU A 47 29.81 -30.21 40.11
CA LEU A 47 30.94 -30.47 39.21
C LEU A 47 32.01 -31.33 39.87
N SER A 48 32.32 -31.11 41.16
CA SER A 48 33.35 -31.88 41.89
C SER A 48 33.00 -33.36 42.07
N ARG A 49 31.71 -33.70 41.98
CA ARG A 49 31.20 -35.09 42.11
C ARG A 49 31.20 -35.88 40.79
N ARG A 50 31.66 -35.30 39.67
CA ARG A 50 31.55 -35.90 38.32
C ARG A 50 32.91 -36.06 37.61
N PRO A 51 33.04 -37.04 36.69
CA PRO A 51 34.22 -37.17 35.83
C PRO A 51 34.32 -36.02 34.81
N ASP A 52 35.54 -35.69 34.36
CA ASP A 52 35.81 -34.51 33.52
C ASP A 52 35.00 -34.44 32.22
N VAL A 53 34.72 -35.60 31.60
CA VAL A 53 33.92 -35.70 30.37
C VAL A 53 32.47 -35.22 30.61
N GLU A 54 31.91 -35.45 31.79
CA GLU A 54 30.55 -35.04 32.14
C GLU A 54 30.46 -33.59 32.66
N LYS A 55 31.57 -33.01 33.12
CA LYS A 55 31.60 -31.62 33.61
C LYS A 55 31.25 -30.63 32.51
N VAL A 56 31.77 -30.85 31.30
CA VAL A 56 31.51 -29.99 30.13
C VAL A 56 30.03 -30.00 29.75
N ASP A 57 29.39 -31.18 29.77
CA ASP A 57 27.97 -31.32 29.47
C ASP A 57 27.09 -30.68 30.55
N LEU A 58 27.47 -30.83 31.83
CA LEU A 58 26.76 -30.15 32.93
C LEU A 58 26.83 -28.64 32.77
N LEU A 59 28.00 -28.06 32.50
CA LEU A 59 28.16 -26.62 32.27
C LEU A 59 27.31 -26.13 31.10
N ARG A 60 27.31 -26.85 29.96
CA ARG A 60 26.46 -26.50 28.81
C ARG A 60 24.97 -26.51 29.16
N ARG A 61 24.51 -27.51 29.92
CA ARG A 61 23.11 -27.60 30.37
C ARG A 61 22.75 -26.48 31.34
N SER A 62 23.65 -26.09 32.23
CA SER A 62 23.45 -24.95 33.14
C SER A 62 23.32 -23.63 32.39
N VAL A 63 24.17 -23.38 31.40
CA VAL A 63 24.06 -22.19 30.52
C VAL A 63 22.74 -22.19 29.74
N LEU A 64 22.36 -23.35 29.19
CA LEU A 64 21.08 -23.50 28.47
C LEU A 64 19.88 -23.22 29.39
N LEU A 65 19.88 -23.76 30.60
CA LEU A 65 18.84 -23.54 31.60
C LEU A 65 18.72 -22.05 31.97
N GLY A 66 19.84 -21.39 32.27
CA GLY A 66 19.85 -19.95 32.57
C GLY A 66 19.32 -19.10 31.41
N THR A 67 19.66 -19.46 30.18
CA THR A 67 19.15 -18.79 28.97
C THR A 67 17.65 -19.00 28.79
N GLN A 68 17.16 -20.22 29.02
CA GLN A 68 15.72 -20.54 28.94
C GLN A 68 14.92 -19.79 30.01
N LEU A 69 15.41 -19.76 31.25
CA LEU A 69 14.78 -19.03 32.35
C LEU A 69 14.73 -17.52 32.06
N LYS A 70 15.84 -16.94 31.63
CA LYS A 70 15.91 -15.52 31.20
C LYS A 70 14.90 -15.21 30.10
N ASN A 71 14.79 -16.07 29.09
CA ASN A 71 13.84 -15.90 27.99
C ASN A 71 12.39 -16.02 28.47
N ALA A 72 12.09 -16.97 29.35
CA ALA A 72 10.77 -17.15 29.93
C ALA A 72 10.35 -15.94 30.79
N ALA A 73 11.23 -15.48 31.68
CA ALA A 73 11.00 -14.29 32.49
C ALA A 73 10.80 -13.04 31.62
N SER A 74 11.65 -12.83 30.61
CA SER A 74 11.51 -11.72 29.66
C SER A 74 10.19 -11.76 28.89
N ARG A 75 9.70 -12.95 28.54
CA ARG A 75 8.39 -13.12 27.88
C ARG A 75 7.24 -12.73 28.82
N LEU A 76 7.24 -13.26 30.05
CA LEU A 76 6.21 -12.96 31.05
C LEU A 76 6.19 -11.48 31.43
N TRP A 77 7.36 -10.85 31.55
CA TRP A 77 7.47 -9.40 31.79
C TRP A 77 6.81 -8.59 30.67
N ARG A 78 7.07 -8.96 29.40
CA ARG A 78 6.42 -8.30 28.25
C ARG A 78 4.91 -8.48 28.26
N GLU A 79 4.41 -9.66 28.67
CA GLU A 79 2.97 -9.91 28.81
C GLU A 79 2.35 -9.03 29.91
N TYR A 80 3.05 -8.86 31.04
CA TYR A 80 2.65 -7.96 32.11
C TYR A 80 2.61 -6.49 31.65
N ASP A 81 3.68 -5.97 31.02
CA ASP A 81 3.73 -4.62 30.44
C ASP A 81 2.61 -4.40 29.43
N THR A 82 2.21 -5.44 28.68
CA THR A 82 1.08 -5.37 27.74
C THR A 82 -0.24 -5.12 28.46
N SER A 83 -0.46 -5.82 29.57
CA SER A 83 -1.67 -5.66 30.39
C SER A 83 -1.74 -4.23 30.94
N CYS A 84 -0.65 -3.75 31.55
CA CYS A 84 -0.53 -2.38 32.05
C CYS A 84 -0.74 -1.33 30.95
N ASN A 85 -0.13 -1.52 29.77
CA ASN A 85 -0.32 -0.63 28.63
C ASN A 85 -1.78 -0.59 28.18
N SER A 86 -2.49 -1.72 28.15
CA SER A 86 -3.91 -1.73 27.79
C SER A 86 -4.81 -1.04 28.82
N ILE A 87 -4.46 -1.13 30.12
CA ILE A 87 -5.20 -0.49 31.21
C ILE A 87 -5.00 1.03 31.19
N ASN A 88 -3.79 1.49 30.89
CA ASN A 88 -3.45 2.91 30.87
C ASN A 88 -3.67 3.57 29.50
N TRP A 89 -4.03 2.80 28.47
CA TRP A 89 -4.27 3.34 27.14
C TRP A 89 -5.57 4.15 27.13
N PRO A 90 -5.53 5.47 26.85
CA PRO A 90 -6.67 6.34 27.08
C PRO A 90 -7.77 6.21 26.01
N LEU A 91 -7.50 5.50 24.91
CA LEU A 91 -8.43 5.38 23.78
C LEU A 91 -9.12 4.02 23.78
N SER A 92 -10.37 4.01 23.34
CA SER A 92 -11.07 2.76 23.06
C SER A 92 -10.40 1.99 21.92
N HIS A 93 -10.68 0.68 21.84
CA HIS A 93 -10.16 -0.17 20.77
C HIS A 93 -10.52 0.39 19.38
N ASP A 94 -11.77 0.79 19.18
CA ASP A 94 -12.26 1.33 17.90
C ASP A 94 -11.58 2.65 17.52
N LEU A 95 -11.38 3.56 18.49
CA LEU A 95 -10.66 4.81 18.24
C LEU A 95 -9.19 4.55 17.90
N THR A 96 -8.58 3.56 18.55
CA THR A 96 -7.20 3.15 18.27
C THR A 96 -7.07 2.58 16.86
N ILE A 97 -7.98 1.69 16.45
CA ILE A 97 -8.05 1.18 15.07
C ILE A 97 -8.23 2.33 14.08
N LYS A 98 -9.14 3.27 14.37
CA LYS A 98 -9.39 4.42 13.50
C LYS A 98 -8.12 5.24 13.29
N ILE A 99 -7.36 5.54 14.36
CA ILE A 99 -6.07 6.23 14.26
C ILE A 99 -5.07 5.39 13.45
N PHE A 100 -4.97 4.09 13.73
CA PHE A 100 -4.05 3.19 13.05
C PHE A 100 -4.39 3.03 11.55
N SER A 101 -5.65 3.18 11.16
CA SER A 101 -6.09 3.17 9.77
C SER A 101 -5.74 4.45 8.98
N GLN A 102 -5.32 5.51 9.68
CA GLN A 102 -4.97 6.80 9.09
C GLN A 102 -3.45 7.04 9.01
N VAL A 103 -2.63 6.17 9.61
CA VAL A 103 -1.18 6.27 9.54
C VAL A 103 -0.62 5.44 8.38
N GLY A 104 0.48 5.89 7.79
CA GLY A 104 1.14 5.16 6.72
C GLY A 104 1.69 3.80 7.17
N ILE A 105 1.86 2.87 6.22
CA ILE A 105 2.28 1.48 6.49
C ILE A 105 3.61 1.40 7.24
N TYR A 106 4.54 2.31 6.96
CA TYR A 106 5.82 2.39 7.67
C TYR A 106 5.62 2.68 9.16
N SER A 107 4.89 3.75 9.48
CA SER A 107 4.59 4.16 10.86
C SER A 107 3.74 3.12 11.58
N LEU A 108 2.79 2.48 10.88
CA LEU A 108 2.01 1.36 11.41
C LEU A 108 2.92 0.20 11.83
N SER A 109 3.92 -0.13 11.00
CA SER A 109 4.90 -1.18 11.31
C SER A 109 5.78 -0.81 12.51
N GLN A 110 6.17 0.46 12.64
CA GLN A 110 6.93 0.93 13.81
C GLN A 110 6.10 0.86 15.10
N ALA A 111 4.84 1.32 15.05
CA ALA A 111 3.91 1.23 16.17
C ALA A 111 3.69 -0.22 16.60
N ALA A 112 3.51 -1.13 15.64
CA ALA A 112 3.37 -2.56 15.89
C ALA A 112 4.60 -3.19 16.56
N ALA A 113 5.80 -2.61 16.37
CA ALA A 113 7.03 -3.06 17.01
C ALA A 113 7.24 -2.45 18.41
N SER A 114 6.54 -1.38 18.77
CA SER A 114 6.72 -0.67 20.04
C SER A 114 6.19 -1.45 21.24
N CYS A 115 4.99 -2.03 21.13
CA CYS A 115 4.37 -2.82 22.21
C CYS A 115 3.35 -3.82 21.67
N ASN A 116 2.98 -4.82 22.49
CA ASN A 116 2.03 -5.85 22.08
C ASN A 116 0.59 -5.34 21.88
N LEU A 117 0.17 -4.28 22.59
CA LEU A 117 -1.13 -3.65 22.36
C LEU A 117 -1.23 -3.13 20.93
N PHE A 118 -0.25 -2.32 20.52
CA PHE A 118 -0.17 -1.79 19.15
C PHE A 118 0.06 -2.89 18.14
N LYS A 119 0.85 -3.91 18.46
CA LYS A 119 0.97 -5.10 17.61
C LYS A 119 -0.38 -5.76 17.36
N LYS A 120 -1.23 -5.94 18.37
CA LYS A 120 -2.57 -6.53 18.21
C LYS A 120 -3.45 -5.63 17.34
N VAL A 121 -3.53 -4.34 17.65
CA VAL A 121 -4.36 -3.39 16.88
C VAL A 121 -3.89 -3.28 15.43
N ALA A 122 -2.58 -3.21 15.20
CA ALA A 122 -2.02 -3.15 13.85
C ALA A 122 -2.28 -4.42 13.03
N MET A 123 -2.70 -5.54 13.63
CA MET A 123 -3.02 -6.76 12.89
C MET A 123 -4.47 -6.77 12.37
N GLU A 124 -5.30 -5.80 12.77
CA GLU A 124 -6.68 -5.62 12.28
C GLU A 124 -6.71 -5.22 10.80
N SER A 125 -7.66 -5.77 10.05
CA SER A 125 -7.79 -5.54 8.61
C SER A 125 -8.08 -4.08 8.26
N ALA A 126 -8.84 -3.38 9.12
CA ALA A 126 -9.20 -1.98 8.96
C ALA A 126 -7.97 -1.05 8.95
N CYS A 127 -6.87 -1.44 9.61
CA CYS A 127 -5.61 -0.68 9.61
C CYS A 127 -4.91 -0.66 8.24
N TYR A 128 -5.32 -1.55 7.32
CA TYR A 128 -4.76 -1.66 5.96
C TYR A 128 -5.78 -1.27 4.89
N ARG A 129 -6.77 -0.46 5.25
CA ARG A 129 -7.77 0.08 4.30
C ARG A 129 -7.11 0.86 3.17
N GLU A 130 -6.06 1.60 3.47
CA GLU A 130 -5.29 2.40 2.52
C GLU A 130 -3.82 1.94 2.56
N ILE A 131 -3.36 1.35 1.46
CA ILE A 131 -1.99 0.87 1.31
C ILE A 131 -1.27 1.80 0.34
N ASP A 132 -0.41 2.66 0.88
CA ASP A 132 0.48 3.50 0.09
C ASP A 132 1.92 3.00 0.25
N LEU A 133 2.48 2.47 -0.83
CA LEU A 133 3.85 1.94 -0.90
C LEU A 133 4.67 2.72 -1.94
N THR A 134 4.36 4.01 -2.10
CA THR A 134 5.07 4.91 -3.03
C THR A 134 6.29 5.61 -2.41
N ASP A 135 6.51 5.47 -1.10
CA ASP A 135 7.67 6.09 -0.44
C ASP A 135 9.00 5.44 -0.88
N GLN A 136 9.94 6.25 -1.35
CA GLN A 136 11.27 5.84 -1.83
C GLN A 136 12.12 5.16 -0.74
N ASN A 137 11.80 5.39 0.53
CA ASN A 137 12.49 4.77 1.66
C ASN A 137 12.02 3.34 1.94
N LEU A 138 10.96 2.87 1.26
CA LEU A 138 10.42 1.54 1.49
C LEU A 138 11.06 0.49 0.58
N ARG A 139 11.62 -0.55 1.21
CA ARG A 139 12.02 -1.76 0.50
C ARG A 139 10.83 -2.70 0.32
N VAL A 140 10.19 -2.64 -0.85
CA VAL A 140 8.95 -3.37 -1.14
C VAL A 140 9.19 -4.42 -2.21
N ASN A 141 8.66 -5.62 -1.99
CA ASN A 141 8.63 -6.71 -2.96
C ASN A 141 7.22 -7.30 -3.08
N ASN A 142 6.97 -8.17 -4.06
CA ASN A 142 5.66 -8.78 -4.27
C ASN A 142 5.11 -9.51 -3.03
N SER A 143 5.98 -10.15 -2.24
CA SER A 143 5.57 -10.85 -1.02
C SER A 143 5.01 -9.90 0.03
N THR A 144 5.57 -8.68 0.11
CA THR A 144 5.13 -7.64 1.02
C THR A 144 3.77 -7.11 0.58
N VAL A 145 3.63 -6.78 -0.71
CA VAL A 145 2.34 -6.36 -1.29
C VAL A 145 1.26 -7.42 -1.07
N ALA A 146 1.56 -8.69 -1.36
CA ALA A 146 0.61 -9.78 -1.15
C ALA A 146 0.20 -9.96 0.31
N LYS A 147 1.14 -9.85 1.25
CA LYS A 147 0.83 -9.91 2.69
C LYS A 147 -0.08 -8.76 3.12
N LEU A 148 0.18 -7.54 2.66
CA LEU A 148 -0.61 -6.36 3.02
C LEU A 148 -2.02 -6.41 2.40
N ILE A 149 -2.14 -6.78 1.12
CA ILE A 149 -3.44 -6.98 0.46
C ILE A 149 -4.24 -8.08 1.15
N LYS A 150 -3.61 -9.23 1.46
CA LYS A 150 -4.25 -10.32 2.19
C LYS A 150 -4.69 -9.89 3.60
N ARG A 151 -3.90 -9.04 4.25
CA ARG A 151 -4.20 -8.51 5.59
C ARG A 151 -5.39 -7.56 5.56
N ALA A 152 -5.46 -6.68 4.57
CA ALA A 152 -6.59 -5.78 4.36
C ALA A 152 -7.88 -6.55 4.05
N GLY A 153 -7.78 -7.62 3.27
CA GLY A 153 -8.94 -8.39 2.84
C GLY A 153 -10.00 -7.48 2.19
N GLN A 154 -11.26 -7.65 2.57
CA GLN A 154 -12.37 -6.82 2.06
C GLN A 154 -12.38 -5.38 2.58
N CYS A 155 -11.50 -5.02 3.51
CA CYS A 155 -11.37 -3.63 3.97
C CYS A 155 -10.53 -2.77 3.03
N LEU A 156 -9.82 -3.36 2.05
CA LEU A 156 -8.99 -2.61 1.11
C LEU A 156 -9.83 -1.62 0.29
N ARG A 157 -9.42 -0.36 0.25
CA ARG A 157 -10.05 0.73 -0.53
C ARG A 157 -9.07 1.43 -1.43
N SER A 158 -7.81 1.57 -1.01
CA SER A 158 -6.78 2.25 -1.79
C SER A 158 -5.50 1.41 -1.84
N LEU A 159 -4.95 1.26 -3.04
CA LEU A 159 -3.67 0.61 -3.27
C LEU A 159 -2.82 1.48 -4.19
N LYS A 160 -1.67 1.93 -3.69
CA LYS A 160 -0.69 2.68 -4.48
C LYS A 160 0.66 1.98 -4.44
N LEU A 161 1.19 1.68 -5.62
CA LEU A 161 2.42 0.90 -5.80
C LEU A 161 3.36 1.60 -6.77
N GLY A 162 4.65 1.41 -6.51
CA GLY A 162 5.71 1.87 -7.39
C GLY A 162 6.45 3.07 -6.82
N SER A 163 7.21 3.78 -7.65
CA SER A 163 7.99 4.93 -7.19
C SER A 163 7.50 6.19 -7.89
N PRO A 164 7.15 7.26 -7.17
CA PRO A 164 6.79 8.53 -7.77
C PRO A 164 8.02 9.12 -8.44
N THR A 165 7.83 9.71 -9.63
CA THR A 165 8.88 10.50 -10.26
C THR A 165 9.20 11.69 -9.36
N ASN A 166 10.49 11.91 -9.08
CA ASN A 166 10.95 13.13 -8.43
C ASN A 166 10.71 14.30 -9.39
N GLY A 167 9.52 14.90 -9.35
CA GLY A 167 9.41 16.31 -9.66
C GLY A 167 10.18 17.05 -8.57
N ASN A 168 11.36 17.57 -8.88
CA ASN A 168 12.10 18.45 -7.97
C ASN A 168 11.11 19.49 -7.42
N LYS A 169 10.96 19.55 -6.10
CA LYS A 169 9.99 20.39 -5.40
C LYS A 169 10.31 21.90 -5.45
N GLU A 170 11.14 22.39 -6.37
CA GLU A 170 11.68 23.76 -6.28
C GLU A 170 11.48 24.71 -7.46
N ASP A 171 10.92 24.33 -8.61
CA ASP A 171 10.70 25.31 -9.68
C ASP A 171 9.21 25.60 -9.95
N HIS A 172 8.76 26.74 -9.46
CA HIS A 172 7.43 27.34 -9.68
C HIS A 172 7.13 27.74 -11.15
N ALA A 173 7.84 27.19 -12.15
CA ALA A 173 7.65 27.52 -13.56
C ALA A 173 7.77 26.35 -14.54
N THR A 174 8.16 25.15 -14.11
CA THR A 174 8.49 24.05 -15.02
C THR A 174 7.39 22.98 -14.97
N CYS A 175 6.74 22.70 -16.11
CA CYS A 175 5.70 21.66 -16.17
C CYS A 175 6.27 20.32 -15.67
N PRO A 176 5.52 19.50 -14.91
CA PRO A 176 5.99 18.23 -14.33
C PRO A 176 6.48 17.20 -15.36
N PHE A 177 6.20 17.46 -16.65
CA PHE A 177 6.69 16.63 -17.72
C PHE A 177 8.23 16.65 -17.76
N ASP A 178 8.89 17.79 -17.49
CA ASP A 178 10.33 17.98 -17.71
C ASP A 178 11.28 17.40 -16.67
N SER A 179 10.80 17.01 -15.49
CA SER A 179 11.67 16.36 -14.51
C SER A 179 12.11 14.99 -15.03
N ALA A 180 13.41 14.91 -15.37
CA ALA A 180 14.07 13.74 -15.90
C ALA A 180 13.65 12.46 -15.18
N TRP A 181 13.28 11.44 -15.95
CA TRP A 181 13.09 10.07 -15.49
C TRP A 181 14.47 9.49 -15.15
N THR A 182 15.09 9.97 -14.08
CA THR A 182 16.15 9.20 -13.45
C THR A 182 15.46 8.02 -12.81
N ALA A 183 15.65 6.85 -13.39
CA ALA A 183 15.29 5.60 -12.74
C ALA A 183 15.98 5.62 -11.37
N VAL A 184 15.24 6.00 -10.33
CA VAL A 184 15.67 5.81 -8.96
C VAL A 184 15.56 4.30 -8.73
N SER A 185 16.57 3.60 -9.23
CA SER A 185 16.90 2.24 -8.87
C SER A 185 17.23 2.28 -7.38
N GLY A 186 16.20 2.06 -6.56
CA GLY A 186 16.37 2.04 -5.13
C GLY A 186 15.11 1.55 -4.47
N ASN A 187 15.12 0.28 -4.07
CA ASN A 187 14.26 -0.33 -3.04
C ASN A 187 12.93 -0.99 -3.46
N ILE A 188 12.35 -0.74 -4.63
CA ILE A 188 11.09 -1.38 -5.05
C ILE A 188 11.34 -2.48 -6.08
N PHE A 189 11.18 -3.74 -5.67
CA PHE A 189 11.37 -4.95 -6.47
C PHE A 189 10.01 -5.57 -6.81
N LEU A 190 9.20 -4.85 -7.59
CA LEU A 190 7.90 -5.31 -8.03
C LEU A 190 7.97 -5.91 -9.43
N THR A 191 7.41 -7.11 -9.57
CA THR A 191 7.31 -7.80 -10.86
C THR A 191 5.86 -7.83 -11.34
N LYS A 192 5.61 -8.42 -12.52
CA LYS A 192 4.27 -8.63 -13.08
C LYS A 192 3.24 -9.28 -12.14
N SER A 193 3.68 -10.03 -11.11
CA SER A 193 2.80 -10.70 -10.15
C SER A 193 2.38 -9.83 -8.95
N CYS A 194 2.84 -8.58 -8.85
CA CYS A 194 2.50 -7.71 -7.71
C CYS A 194 0.99 -7.46 -7.54
N LEU A 195 0.21 -7.58 -8.62
CA LEU A 195 -1.25 -7.40 -8.61
C LEU A 195 -2.05 -8.71 -8.49
N GLU A 196 -1.41 -9.88 -8.57
CA GLU A 196 -2.10 -11.18 -8.43
C GLU A 196 -3.03 -11.26 -7.21
N PRO A 197 -2.65 -10.78 -6.01
CA PRO A 197 -3.51 -10.83 -4.84
C PRO A 197 -4.88 -10.14 -5.01
N LEU A 198 -5.04 -9.21 -5.97
CA LEU A 198 -6.31 -8.55 -6.24
C LEU A 198 -7.31 -9.45 -6.98
N PHE A 199 -6.82 -10.34 -7.85
CA PHE A 199 -7.65 -11.15 -8.74
C PHE A 199 -7.53 -12.66 -8.52
N VAL A 200 -6.67 -13.09 -7.59
CA VAL A 200 -6.64 -14.47 -7.08
C VAL A 200 -7.85 -14.71 -6.17
N SER A 201 -8.32 -15.97 -6.09
CA SER A 201 -9.51 -16.38 -5.31
C SER A 201 -10.80 -15.65 -5.71
N GLY A 202 -11.01 -15.48 -7.02
CA GLY A 202 -12.24 -14.88 -7.57
C GLY A 202 -12.34 -13.36 -7.43
N GLY A 203 -11.28 -12.67 -7.02
CA GLY A 203 -11.25 -11.21 -6.98
C GLY A 203 -11.95 -10.56 -5.78
N ALA A 204 -12.24 -11.33 -4.72
CA ALA A 204 -12.99 -10.83 -3.56
C ALA A 204 -12.35 -9.61 -2.88
N VAL A 205 -11.01 -9.51 -2.90
CA VAL A 205 -10.28 -8.37 -2.33
C VAL A 205 -10.39 -7.12 -3.22
N GLY A 206 -10.34 -7.30 -4.54
CA GLY A 206 -10.47 -6.19 -5.50
C GLY A 206 -11.88 -5.59 -5.55
N LEU A 207 -12.92 -6.33 -5.16
CA LEU A 207 -14.32 -5.95 -5.31
C LEU A 207 -14.67 -4.57 -4.74
N LEU A 208 -14.04 -4.20 -3.62
CA LEU A 208 -14.29 -2.94 -2.90
C LEU A 208 -13.17 -1.91 -3.10
N LEU A 209 -12.18 -2.18 -3.94
CA LEU A 209 -11.10 -1.25 -4.23
C LEU A 209 -11.67 -0.03 -4.99
N GLN A 210 -11.32 1.16 -4.50
CA GLN A 210 -11.78 2.46 -5.01
C GLN A 210 -10.66 3.22 -5.70
N THR A 211 -9.42 3.04 -5.23
CA THR A 211 -8.23 3.72 -5.77
C THR A 211 -7.14 2.71 -6.11
N LEU A 212 -6.60 2.80 -7.33
CA LEU A 212 -5.48 1.99 -7.79
C LEU A 212 -4.48 2.90 -8.51
N HIS A 213 -3.31 3.12 -7.90
CA HIS A 213 -2.23 3.90 -8.48
C HIS A 213 -1.01 3.02 -8.73
N LEU A 214 -0.50 3.02 -9.97
CA LEU A 214 0.63 2.23 -10.43
C LEU A 214 1.64 3.14 -11.10
N GLN A 215 2.86 3.22 -10.56
CA GLN A 215 3.84 4.21 -11.00
C GLN A 215 5.22 3.56 -11.24
N ASN A 216 5.76 3.69 -12.45
CA ASN A 216 7.13 3.28 -12.80
C ASN A 216 7.49 1.81 -12.45
N ILE A 217 6.52 0.89 -12.54
CA ILE A 217 6.75 -0.55 -12.32
C ILE A 217 7.14 -1.19 -13.65
N VAL A 218 8.44 -1.22 -13.96
CA VAL A 218 8.99 -1.62 -15.26
C VAL A 218 8.51 -3.00 -15.73
N GLU A 219 8.45 -3.97 -14.82
CA GLU A 219 8.08 -5.35 -15.17
C GLU A 219 6.57 -5.59 -15.32
N LEU A 220 5.71 -4.59 -15.03
CA LEU A 220 4.27 -4.78 -15.03
C LEU A 220 3.69 -4.68 -16.45
N ASP A 221 3.04 -5.75 -16.91
CA ASP A 221 2.47 -5.84 -18.26
C ASP A 221 0.97 -5.49 -18.31
N SER A 222 0.46 -5.25 -19.52
CA SER A 222 -0.97 -4.91 -19.71
C SER A 222 -1.91 -6.04 -19.32
N ARG A 223 -1.45 -7.30 -19.34
CA ARG A 223 -2.29 -8.46 -19.02
C ARG A 223 -2.65 -8.46 -17.53
N ASN A 224 -1.67 -8.29 -16.66
CA ASN A 224 -1.90 -8.28 -15.21
C ASN A 224 -2.66 -7.02 -14.77
N VAL A 225 -2.38 -5.87 -15.40
CA VAL A 225 -3.16 -4.65 -15.18
C VAL A 225 -4.63 -4.85 -15.56
N CYS A 226 -4.94 -5.40 -16.74
CA CYS A 226 -6.33 -5.64 -17.14
C CYS A 226 -7.04 -6.65 -16.23
N LYS A 227 -6.36 -7.70 -15.76
CA LYS A 227 -6.92 -8.64 -14.77
C LYS A 227 -7.25 -7.96 -13.44
N ALA A 228 -6.36 -7.09 -12.97
CA ALA A 228 -6.60 -6.32 -11.75
C ALA A 228 -7.80 -5.37 -11.91
N ILE A 229 -7.87 -4.65 -13.02
CA ILE A 229 -9.01 -3.76 -13.36
C ILE A 229 -10.32 -4.56 -13.40
N ALA A 230 -10.34 -5.73 -14.04
CA ALA A 230 -11.53 -6.59 -14.10
C ALA A 230 -12.00 -7.07 -12.72
N ALA A 231 -11.08 -7.25 -11.76
CA ALA A 231 -11.39 -7.61 -10.39
C ALA A 231 -11.86 -6.42 -9.52
N CYS A 232 -11.78 -5.18 -10.03
CA CYS A 232 -12.08 -3.95 -9.28
C CYS A 232 -13.21 -3.13 -9.92
N PRO A 233 -14.46 -3.63 -9.95
CA PRO A 233 -15.58 -2.89 -10.55
C PRO A 233 -15.98 -1.63 -9.77
N GLY A 234 -15.58 -1.54 -8.50
CA GLY A 234 -15.80 -0.39 -7.62
C GLY A 234 -14.83 0.79 -7.83
N LEU A 235 -13.88 0.67 -8.76
CA LEU A 235 -12.81 1.64 -8.95
C LEU A 235 -13.33 3.02 -9.37
N MET A 236 -12.93 4.05 -8.63
CA MET A 236 -13.28 5.45 -8.85
C MET A 236 -12.08 6.27 -9.32
N ASP A 237 -10.87 5.91 -8.89
CA ASP A 237 -9.63 6.59 -9.22
C ASP A 237 -8.57 5.60 -9.69
N LEU A 238 -8.14 5.75 -10.96
CA LEU A 238 -7.11 4.94 -11.59
C LEU A 238 -5.98 5.81 -12.12
N GLN A 239 -4.77 5.53 -11.66
CA GLN A 239 -3.55 6.16 -12.15
C GLN A 239 -2.55 5.10 -12.63
N ILE A 240 -2.08 5.23 -13.86
CA ILE A 240 -1.02 4.40 -14.43
C ILE A 240 0.00 5.32 -15.09
N ILE A 241 1.17 5.45 -14.47
CA ILE A 241 2.22 6.38 -14.89
C ILE A 241 3.51 5.64 -15.17
N GLY A 242 4.11 5.88 -16.35
CA GLY A 242 5.44 5.40 -16.67
C GLY A 242 5.53 3.87 -16.79
N LEU A 243 4.43 3.21 -17.12
CA LEU A 243 4.38 1.77 -17.38
C LEU A 243 4.34 1.50 -18.88
N HIS A 244 5.10 0.51 -19.35
CA HIS A 244 5.05 0.04 -20.72
C HIS A 244 3.81 -0.83 -20.97
N ILE A 245 2.65 -0.19 -21.08
CA ILE A 245 1.35 -0.84 -21.31
C ILE A 245 0.75 -0.47 -22.66
N ASN A 246 -0.05 -1.39 -23.21
CA ASN A 246 -0.93 -1.15 -24.34
C ASN A 246 -2.18 -0.41 -23.86
N GLU A 247 -2.22 0.90 -24.10
CA GLU A 247 -3.28 1.80 -23.68
C GLU A 247 -4.66 1.36 -24.20
N ARG A 248 -4.73 0.77 -25.40
CA ARG A 248 -6.00 0.29 -25.97
C ARG A 248 -6.61 -0.84 -25.15
N LYS A 249 -5.78 -1.78 -24.69
CA LYS A 249 -6.23 -2.89 -23.84
C LYS A 249 -6.72 -2.37 -22.49
N VAL A 250 -5.98 -1.43 -21.90
CA VAL A 250 -6.34 -0.83 -20.62
C VAL A 250 -7.64 -0.03 -20.73
N LEU A 251 -7.76 0.86 -21.72
CA LEU A 251 -9.00 1.63 -21.95
C LEU A 251 -10.20 0.71 -22.16
N ARG A 252 -10.07 -0.34 -22.97
CA ARG A 252 -11.15 -1.32 -23.17
C ARG A 252 -11.52 -2.02 -21.87
N SER A 253 -10.53 -2.43 -21.08
CA SER A 253 -10.75 -3.09 -19.78
C SER A 253 -11.48 -2.15 -18.81
N VAL A 254 -11.03 -0.90 -18.69
CA VAL A 254 -11.67 0.12 -17.84
C VAL A 254 -13.12 0.34 -18.27
N SER A 255 -13.36 0.49 -19.57
CA SER A 255 -14.70 0.70 -20.14
C SER A 255 -15.66 -0.45 -19.85
N MET A 256 -15.14 -1.68 -19.76
CA MET A 256 -15.93 -2.89 -19.58
C MET A 256 -16.24 -3.20 -18.11
N PHE A 257 -15.38 -2.79 -17.18
CA PHE A 257 -15.48 -3.23 -15.78
C PHE A 257 -15.64 -2.09 -14.77
N CYS A 258 -15.15 -0.88 -15.04
CA CYS A 258 -15.05 0.22 -14.07
C CYS A 258 -16.01 1.37 -14.38
N HIS A 259 -17.31 1.12 -14.35
CA HIS A 259 -18.34 2.13 -14.69
C HIS A 259 -18.48 3.27 -13.65
N LYS A 260 -17.87 3.12 -12.46
CA LYS A 260 -17.85 4.12 -11.39
C LYS A 260 -16.65 5.08 -11.47
N LEU A 261 -15.80 4.93 -12.49
CA LEU A 261 -14.58 5.70 -12.61
C LEU A 261 -14.89 7.20 -12.78
N THR A 262 -14.29 8.03 -11.92
CA THR A 262 -14.38 9.49 -11.95
C THR A 262 -13.04 10.13 -12.31
N HIS A 263 -11.92 9.48 -11.95
CA HIS A 263 -10.57 9.95 -12.24
C HIS A 263 -9.79 8.88 -13.02
N LEU A 264 -9.29 9.26 -14.19
CA LEU A 264 -8.42 8.42 -15.00
C LEU A 264 -7.16 9.19 -15.38
N CYS A 265 -6.01 8.69 -14.96
CA CYS A 265 -4.72 9.22 -15.36
C CYS A 265 -3.88 8.13 -15.99
N LEU A 266 -3.59 8.28 -17.28
CA LEU A 266 -2.64 7.46 -18.02
C LEU A 266 -1.51 8.36 -18.49
N GLU A 267 -0.28 7.95 -18.22
CA GLU A 267 0.93 8.62 -18.70
C GLU A 267 1.87 7.59 -19.32
N SER A 268 2.15 7.79 -20.62
CA SER A 268 3.13 6.97 -21.32
C SER A 268 4.52 7.19 -20.73
N PRO A 269 5.35 6.15 -20.58
CA PRO A 269 6.78 6.36 -20.34
C PRO A 269 7.34 7.21 -21.49
N ARG A 270 8.21 8.18 -21.16
CA ARG A 270 8.89 8.98 -22.18
C ARG A 270 9.69 8.05 -23.08
N PRO A 271 9.69 8.27 -24.41
CA PRO A 271 10.66 7.62 -25.27
C PRO A 271 12.04 8.14 -24.84
N ASP A 272 12.84 7.27 -24.23
CA ASP A 272 14.27 7.42 -24.32
C ASP A 272 14.61 7.58 -25.81
N PHE A 273 15.50 8.52 -26.13
CA PHE A 273 15.88 8.95 -27.50
C PHE A 273 16.30 7.81 -28.46
N SER A 274 16.28 6.55 -28.01
CA SER A 274 16.71 5.36 -28.73
C SER A 274 15.63 4.29 -28.94
N SER A 275 14.45 4.33 -28.30
CA SER A 275 13.45 3.27 -28.48
C SER A 275 12.18 3.78 -29.18
N SER A 276 12.20 3.64 -30.51
CA SER A 276 11.04 3.77 -31.39
C SER A 276 10.05 2.63 -31.11
N TRP A 277 9.38 2.67 -29.96
CA TRP A 277 8.12 1.96 -29.82
C TRP A 277 7.10 2.80 -30.56
N LEU A 278 6.62 2.28 -31.69
CA LEU A 278 5.53 2.86 -32.46
C LEU A 278 4.28 2.95 -31.57
N SER A 279 4.17 4.01 -30.77
CA SER A 279 2.88 4.44 -30.24
C SER A 279 2.05 4.73 -31.48
N TYR A 280 1.18 3.78 -31.81
CA TYR A 280 0.15 3.99 -32.81
C TYR A 280 -0.85 4.92 -32.17
N SER A 281 -1.28 5.95 -32.88
CA SER A 281 -2.29 6.85 -32.38
C SER A 281 -3.49 6.10 -31.78
N MET A 282 -3.97 6.57 -30.62
CA MET A 282 -5.08 5.97 -29.88
C MET A 282 -6.24 5.65 -30.81
N ARG A 283 -6.88 4.48 -30.77
CA ARG A 283 -7.96 4.21 -31.73
C ARG A 283 -9.22 4.97 -31.34
N THR A 284 -9.93 5.51 -32.33
CA THR A 284 -11.24 6.16 -32.13
C THR A 284 -12.21 5.23 -31.40
N VAL A 285 -12.19 3.93 -31.72
CA VAL A 285 -12.99 2.90 -31.05
C VAL A 285 -12.71 2.87 -29.54
N SER A 286 -11.45 2.94 -29.11
CA SER A 286 -11.09 2.93 -27.69
C SER A 286 -11.59 4.18 -26.96
N CYS A 287 -11.58 5.34 -27.62
CA CYS A 287 -12.16 6.56 -27.05
C CYS A 287 -13.69 6.45 -26.92
N SER A 288 -14.38 5.89 -27.92
CA SER A 288 -15.82 5.66 -27.88
C SER A 288 -16.21 4.65 -26.80
N GLU A 289 -15.47 3.55 -26.67
CA GLU A 289 -15.66 2.57 -25.60
C GLU A 289 -15.52 3.24 -24.23
N LEU A 290 -14.49 4.07 -24.03
CA LEU A 290 -14.27 4.79 -22.77
C LEU A 290 -15.44 5.72 -22.43
N VAL A 291 -15.89 6.52 -23.38
CA VAL A 291 -17.02 7.44 -23.19
C VAL A 291 -18.28 6.68 -22.80
N ASN A 292 -18.55 5.56 -23.48
CA ASN A 292 -19.77 4.78 -23.25
C ASN A 292 -19.69 3.98 -21.94
N GLY A 293 -18.51 3.46 -21.60
CA GLY A 293 -18.30 2.62 -20.43
C GLY A 293 -18.12 3.42 -19.13
N CYS A 294 -17.54 4.62 -19.21
CA CYS A 294 -17.20 5.44 -18.04
C CYS A 294 -17.74 6.87 -18.19
N PRO A 295 -19.07 7.07 -18.24
CA PRO A 295 -19.67 8.38 -18.52
C PRO A 295 -19.45 9.41 -17.40
N ASN A 296 -19.10 8.96 -16.19
CA ASN A 296 -18.97 9.79 -14.99
C ASN A 296 -17.55 10.37 -14.79
N ILE A 297 -16.63 10.17 -15.73
CA ILE A 297 -15.28 10.71 -15.63
C ILE A 297 -15.35 12.25 -15.54
N SER A 298 -14.83 12.78 -14.43
CA SER A 298 -14.71 14.22 -14.15
C SER A 298 -13.28 14.73 -14.33
N SER A 299 -12.26 13.86 -14.21
CA SER A 299 -10.86 14.20 -14.46
C SER A 299 -10.21 13.15 -15.37
N LEU A 300 -9.68 13.61 -16.51
CA LEU A 300 -9.02 12.77 -17.51
C LEU A 300 -7.62 13.29 -17.82
N SER A 301 -6.60 12.49 -17.58
CA SER A 301 -5.23 12.76 -18.01
C SER A 301 -4.77 11.67 -18.98
N LEU A 302 -4.40 12.06 -20.19
CA LEU A 302 -3.82 11.20 -21.23
C LEU A 302 -2.52 11.84 -21.72
N ARG A 303 -1.45 11.63 -20.95
CA ARG A 303 -0.17 12.31 -21.15
C ARG A 303 0.82 11.50 -21.98
N GLY A 304 1.57 12.17 -22.83
CA GLY A 304 2.61 11.54 -23.66
C GLY A 304 2.09 10.60 -24.76
N PHE A 305 0.79 10.59 -25.03
CA PHE A 305 0.17 9.74 -26.06
C PHE A 305 0.02 10.47 -27.39
N LYS A 306 0.08 9.73 -28.51
CA LYS A 306 -0.27 10.26 -29.84
C LYS A 306 -1.78 10.49 -29.96
N LEU A 307 -2.23 11.70 -29.70
CA LEU A 307 -3.64 12.06 -29.54
C LEU A 307 -4.07 13.22 -30.47
N PRO A 308 -4.54 12.92 -31.69
CA PRO A 308 -5.08 13.91 -32.62
C PRO A 308 -6.33 14.62 -32.10
N ASP A 309 -6.54 15.85 -32.58
CA ASP A 309 -7.68 16.71 -32.22
C ASP A 309 -9.04 16.01 -32.30
N GLN A 310 -9.28 15.19 -33.33
CA GLN A 310 -10.56 14.49 -33.50
C GLN A 310 -10.91 13.58 -32.30
N LYS A 311 -9.90 12.98 -31.66
CA LYS A 311 -10.09 12.08 -30.52
C LYS A 311 -10.30 12.86 -29.24
N VAL A 312 -9.57 13.96 -29.07
CA VAL A 312 -9.82 14.92 -27.99
C VAL A 312 -11.25 15.44 -28.09
N LYS A 313 -11.70 15.86 -29.28
CA LYS A 313 -13.10 16.28 -29.53
C LYS A 313 -14.10 15.22 -29.11
N LEU A 314 -13.87 13.96 -29.48
CA LEU A 314 -14.74 12.84 -29.12
C LEU A 314 -14.81 12.66 -27.59
N LEU A 315 -13.66 12.66 -26.92
CA LEU A 315 -13.58 12.51 -25.46
C LEU A 315 -14.28 13.67 -24.73
N LEU A 316 -13.97 14.92 -25.12
CA LEU A 316 -14.56 16.11 -24.49
C LEU A 316 -16.08 16.14 -24.66
N LYS A 317 -16.60 15.90 -25.87
CA LYS A 317 -18.05 15.87 -26.14
C LYS A 317 -18.75 14.68 -25.47
N GLY A 318 -18.07 13.54 -25.37
CA GLY A 318 -18.61 12.32 -24.80
C GLY A 318 -18.71 12.35 -23.28
N LEU A 319 -17.67 12.85 -22.61
CA LEU A 319 -17.56 12.89 -21.16
C LEU A 319 -18.23 14.16 -20.60
N ARG A 320 -19.54 14.11 -20.40
CA ARG A 320 -20.37 15.26 -20.01
C ARG A 320 -20.06 15.81 -18.60
N HIS A 321 -19.45 15.01 -17.75
CA HIS A 321 -19.06 15.40 -16.39
C HIS A 321 -17.62 15.90 -16.28
N LEU A 322 -16.88 15.93 -17.39
CA LEU A 322 -15.46 16.29 -17.41
C LEU A 322 -15.25 17.76 -17.01
N SER A 323 -14.58 17.96 -15.88
CA SER A 323 -14.16 19.26 -15.35
C SER A 323 -12.66 19.51 -15.51
N GLU A 324 -11.85 18.47 -15.61
CA GLU A 324 -10.40 18.57 -15.74
C GLU A 324 -9.89 17.67 -16.85
N ALA A 325 -9.07 18.24 -17.73
CA ALA A 325 -8.40 17.50 -18.79
C ALA A 325 -6.91 17.84 -18.84
N ASP A 326 -6.07 16.82 -19.02
CA ASP A 326 -4.63 16.98 -19.17
C ASP A 326 -4.15 16.12 -20.35
N PHE A 327 -3.73 16.79 -21.41
CA PHE A 327 -3.18 16.17 -22.62
C PHE A 327 -1.72 16.60 -22.81
N SER A 328 -0.99 16.86 -21.73
CA SER A 328 0.40 17.30 -21.80
C SER A 328 1.28 16.27 -22.51
N GLY A 329 2.20 16.74 -23.34
CA GLY A 329 3.06 15.89 -24.18
C GLY A 329 2.30 15.11 -25.26
N ALA A 330 1.05 15.47 -25.57
CA ALA A 330 0.29 14.80 -26.61
C ALA A 330 0.85 15.12 -28.00
N ASP A 331 1.49 14.11 -28.60
CA ASP A 331 1.97 14.17 -29.97
C ASP A 331 0.78 14.20 -30.95
N MET A 332 0.93 14.91 -32.07
CA MET A 332 -0.10 15.22 -33.08
C MET A 332 -1.24 16.18 -32.66
N LEU A 333 -1.23 16.74 -31.45
CA LEU A 333 -2.27 17.68 -31.02
C LEU A 333 -2.02 19.09 -31.58
N THR A 334 -2.91 19.59 -32.43
CA THR A 334 -2.72 20.88 -33.14
C THR A 334 -3.44 22.06 -32.50
N GLY A 335 -4.44 21.80 -31.66
CA GLY A 335 -5.25 22.81 -30.99
C GLY A 335 -6.53 23.20 -31.74
N LEU A 336 -6.80 22.59 -32.90
CA LEU A 336 -8.06 22.77 -33.64
C LEU A 336 -9.30 22.37 -32.81
N PHE A 337 -9.16 21.47 -31.83
CA PHE A 337 -10.24 21.12 -30.92
C PHE A 337 -10.70 22.28 -30.01
N LEU A 338 -9.85 23.27 -29.77
CA LEU A 338 -10.19 24.41 -28.92
C LEU A 338 -11.29 25.29 -29.53
N ARG A 339 -11.36 25.39 -30.86
CA ARG A 339 -12.44 26.10 -31.56
C ARG A 339 -13.80 25.46 -31.29
N ASP A 340 -13.85 24.13 -31.36
CA ASP A 340 -15.05 23.36 -31.06
C ASP A 340 -15.41 23.46 -29.57
N LEU A 341 -14.41 23.49 -28.69
CA LEU A 341 -14.61 23.66 -27.25
C LEU A 341 -15.23 25.03 -26.94
N ALA A 342 -14.72 26.11 -27.54
CA ALA A 342 -15.26 27.46 -27.39
C ALA A 342 -16.71 27.58 -27.92
N SER A 343 -17.06 26.77 -28.91
CA SER A 343 -18.40 26.76 -29.51
C SER A 343 -19.39 25.83 -28.80
N SER A 344 -18.93 25.05 -27.80
CA SER A 344 -19.75 24.01 -27.14
C SER A 344 -20.52 24.58 -25.95
N SER A 345 -21.80 24.91 -26.16
CA SER A 345 -22.73 25.31 -25.10
C SER A 345 -23.14 24.10 -24.25
N GLY A 346 -22.32 23.74 -23.26
CA GLY A 346 -22.64 22.65 -22.33
C GLY A 346 -21.44 21.95 -21.69
N GLN A 347 -20.22 22.24 -22.16
CA GLN A 347 -19.01 21.69 -21.55
C GLN A 347 -18.74 22.31 -20.17
N LYS A 348 -18.49 21.50 -19.14
CA LYS A 348 -18.18 21.95 -17.77
C LYS A 348 -16.69 21.98 -17.45
N LEU A 349 -15.85 22.03 -18.49
CA LEU A 349 -14.39 21.96 -18.34
C LEU A 349 -13.89 23.23 -17.64
N ARG A 350 -13.25 23.05 -16.48
CA ARG A 350 -12.67 24.12 -15.64
C ARG A 350 -11.17 24.26 -15.83
N SER A 351 -10.47 23.15 -16.10
CA SER A 351 -9.03 23.12 -16.29
C SER A 351 -8.67 22.29 -17.51
N LEU A 352 -7.81 22.83 -18.37
CA LEU A 352 -7.23 22.15 -19.52
C LEU A 352 -5.72 22.37 -19.53
N LYS A 353 -4.93 21.29 -19.44
CA LYS A 353 -3.46 21.34 -19.49
C LYS A 353 -2.96 20.76 -20.80
N LEU A 354 -2.11 21.52 -21.48
CA LEU A 354 -1.52 21.20 -22.79
C LEU A 354 -0.01 21.48 -22.81
N CYS A 355 0.70 21.25 -21.70
CA CYS A 355 2.15 21.46 -21.65
C CYS A 355 2.85 20.62 -22.72
N ASP A 356 3.95 21.11 -23.27
CA ASP A 356 4.88 20.34 -24.12
C ASP A 356 4.24 19.67 -25.35
N CYS A 357 3.14 20.25 -25.85
CA CYS A 357 2.50 19.82 -27.08
C CYS A 357 3.14 20.54 -28.28
N SER A 358 4.17 19.91 -28.86
CA SER A 358 5.03 20.48 -29.92
C SER A 358 4.30 20.90 -31.20
N HIS A 359 3.08 20.39 -31.44
CA HIS A 359 2.31 20.65 -32.64
C HIS A 359 1.19 21.68 -32.47
N LEU A 360 1.02 22.27 -31.27
CA LEU A 360 0.06 23.35 -31.06
C LEU A 360 0.41 24.55 -31.94
N ARG A 361 -0.56 25.05 -32.69
CA ARG A 361 -0.38 26.19 -33.58
C ARG A 361 -1.16 27.39 -33.08
N ALA A 362 -0.54 28.57 -33.15
CA ALA A 362 -1.27 29.83 -32.98
C ALA A 362 -2.30 29.96 -34.09
N VAL A 363 -3.56 30.14 -33.72
CA VAL A 363 -4.62 30.50 -34.65
C VAL A 363 -4.67 32.02 -34.72
N ILE A 364 -4.09 32.60 -35.77
CA ILE A 364 -4.28 34.03 -36.05
C ILE A 364 -5.67 34.18 -36.68
N SER A 365 -6.63 34.75 -35.95
CA SER A 365 -7.89 35.18 -36.57
C SER A 365 -7.58 36.37 -37.47
N LYS A 366 -7.83 36.21 -38.77
CA LYS A 366 -7.86 37.34 -39.71
C LYS A 366 -9.15 38.12 -39.54
#